data_AF-A0A2G5P482-F1
#
_entry.id   AF-A0A2G5P482-F1
#
_cell.length_a   1.000
_cell.length_b   1.000
_cell.length_c   1.000
_cell.angle_alpha   90.00
_cell.angle_beta   90.00
_cell.angle_gamma   90.00
#
_symmetry.space_group_name_H-M   'P 1'
#
loop_
_entity.id
_entity.type
_entity.pdbx_description
1 polymer ?
#
loop_
_entity_poly.entity_id
_entity_poly.type
_entity_poly.pdbx_seq_one_letter_code
_entity_poly.pdbx_strand_id
1 'polypeptide(L)'
;MASASLDALSSEEILEVLARREALAWRAPAADHRLLARLIADGNPGVLGAANLTLVLEDRLRISRGAARRRLAEAADLGPRVAVDGQPLEPVMPTVAQGVAAGVIGPEQVAIGGCQMVCVSPDKGRISGHDDRSGFG
;
A
#
# COMPACT_ATOMS: atom_id res chain seq x y z
N MET A 1 -14.52 5.09 17.16
CA MET A 1 -13.40 5.93 17.63
C MET A 1 -13.74 7.42 17.71
N ALA A 2 -14.73 7.95 16.99
CA ALA A 2 -15.04 9.38 16.97
C ALA A 2 -15.61 9.96 18.30
N SER A 3 -15.70 9.19 19.39
CA SER A 3 -16.31 9.62 20.65
C SER A 3 -15.47 9.27 21.90
N ALA A 4 -14.23 8.81 21.75
CA ALA A 4 -13.36 8.57 22.90
C ALA A 4 -12.70 9.89 23.33
N SER A 5 -12.72 10.21 24.62
CA SER A 5 -11.97 11.36 25.16
C SER A 5 -10.47 11.10 24.99
N LEU A 6 -9.76 12.13 24.53
CA LEU A 6 -8.30 12.11 24.33
C LEU A 6 -7.57 12.85 25.47
N ASP A 7 -8.30 13.40 26.43
CA ASP A 7 -7.78 14.32 27.45
C ASP A 7 -6.81 13.64 28.43
N ALA A 8 -6.84 12.31 28.50
CA ALA A 8 -5.96 11.50 29.33
C ALA A 8 -4.70 11.00 28.60
N LEU A 9 -4.58 11.23 27.28
CA LEU A 9 -3.44 10.75 26.51
C LEU A 9 -2.30 11.76 26.56
N SER A 10 -1.11 11.27 26.84
CA SER A 10 0.14 11.98 26.59
C SER A 10 0.40 12.16 25.09
N SER A 11 1.30 13.08 24.75
CA SER A 11 1.73 13.28 23.36
C SER A 11 2.28 12.00 22.71
N GLU A 12 2.98 11.16 23.47
CA GLU A 12 3.52 9.88 22.98
C GLU A 12 2.40 8.90 22.65
N GLU A 13 1.42 8.74 23.53
CA GLU A 13 0.25 7.87 23.28
C GLU A 13 -0.60 8.37 22.09
N ILE A 14 -0.72 9.69 21.91
CA ILE A 14 -1.38 10.25 20.72
C ILE A 14 -0.64 9.83 19.45
N LEU A 15 0.70 9.93 19.44
CA LEU A 15 1.50 9.54 18.29
C LEU A 15 1.41 8.03 18.00
N GLU A 16 1.37 7.18 19.03
CA GLU A 16 1.15 5.74 18.86
C GLU A 16 -0.21 5.42 18.25
N VAL A 17 -1.26 6.10 18.72
CA VAL A 17 -2.61 5.95 18.17
C VAL A 17 -2.65 6.41 16.71
N LEU A 18 -2.01 7.54 16.38
CA LEU A 18 -1.90 8.03 15.00
C LEU A 18 -1.12 7.05 14.11
N ALA A 19 0.03 6.54 14.57
CA ALA A 19 0.82 5.57 13.82
C ALA A 19 0.03 4.29 13.52
N ARG A 20 -0.70 3.76 14.51
CA ARG A 20 -1.57 2.60 14.32
C ARG A 20 -2.73 2.91 13.36
N ARG A 21 -3.31 4.09 13.47
CA ARG A 21 -4.40 4.55 12.59
C ARG A 21 -3.96 4.67 11.15
N GLU A 22 -2.74 5.15 10.96
CA GLU A 22 -2.11 5.32 9.65
C GLU A 22 -1.72 3.96 9.05
N ALA A 23 -1.11 3.06 9.83
CA ALA A 23 -0.83 1.70 9.39
C ALA A 23 -2.12 0.95 8.94
N LEU A 24 -3.23 1.15 9.66
CA LEU A 24 -4.53 0.62 9.23
C LEU A 24 -5.04 1.28 7.94
N ALA A 25 -4.84 2.59 7.78
CA ALA A 25 -5.21 3.31 6.57
C ALA A 25 -4.37 2.85 5.36
N TRP A 26 -3.08 2.57 5.54
CA TRP A 26 -2.18 2.09 4.48
C TRP A 26 -2.52 0.69 3.97
N ARG A 27 -3.18 -0.13 4.79
CA ARG A 27 -3.66 -1.46 4.36
C ARG A 27 -4.92 -1.40 3.51
N ALA A 28 -5.71 -0.32 3.59
CA ALA A 28 -6.93 -0.19 2.80
C ALA A 28 -6.67 -0.16 1.28
N PRO A 29 -5.67 0.59 0.76
CA PRO A 29 -5.27 0.53 -0.65
C PRO A 29 -4.98 -0.89 -1.16
N ALA A 30 -4.38 -1.78 -0.35
CA ALA A 30 -4.11 -3.15 -0.76
C ALA A 30 -5.40 -3.93 -1.11
N ALA A 31 -6.48 -3.69 -0.37
CA ALA A 31 -7.78 -4.27 -0.66
C ALA A 31 -8.39 -3.63 -1.92
N ASP A 32 -8.29 -2.31 -2.05
CA ASP A 32 -8.74 -1.57 -3.24
C ASP A 32 -8.03 -2.07 -4.51
N HIS A 33 -6.72 -2.33 -4.47
CA HIS A 33 -5.95 -2.82 -5.62
C HIS A 33 -6.49 -4.14 -6.16
N ARG A 34 -7.01 -5.04 -5.31
CA ARG A 34 -7.64 -6.30 -5.77
C ARG A 34 -8.93 -6.05 -6.52
N LEU A 35 -9.79 -5.15 -6.01
CA LEU A 35 -11.05 -4.78 -6.65
C LEU A 35 -10.81 -4.05 -7.97
N LEU A 36 -9.86 -3.11 -7.96
CA LEU A 36 -9.49 -2.32 -9.12
C LEU A 36 -8.77 -3.16 -10.18
N ALA A 37 -7.90 -4.10 -9.81
CA ALA A 37 -7.29 -5.03 -10.76
C ALA A 37 -8.33 -5.89 -11.47
N ARG A 38 -9.35 -6.37 -10.73
CA ARG A 38 -10.49 -7.06 -11.35
C ARG A 38 -11.28 -6.16 -12.29
N LEU A 39 -11.51 -4.91 -11.89
CA LEU A 39 -12.18 -3.92 -12.73
C LEU A 39 -11.36 -3.57 -13.98
N ILE A 40 -10.02 -3.57 -13.91
CA ILE A 40 -9.14 -3.36 -15.06
C ILE A 40 -9.20 -4.56 -16.02
N ALA A 41 -9.20 -5.79 -15.47
CA ALA A 41 -9.22 -7.01 -16.28
C ALA A 41 -10.56 -7.20 -17.03
N ASP A 42 -11.69 -6.97 -16.35
CA ASP A 42 -13.01 -7.35 -16.86
C ASP A 42 -13.95 -6.17 -17.08
N GLY A 43 -13.62 -4.99 -16.57
CA GLY A 43 -14.51 -3.84 -16.57
C GLY A 43 -14.69 -3.26 -17.96
N ASN A 44 -15.95 -2.99 -18.31
CA ASN A 44 -16.29 -2.29 -19.52
C ASN A 44 -16.83 -0.88 -19.17
N PRO A 45 -16.05 0.19 -19.41
CA PRO A 45 -16.49 1.55 -19.07
C PRO A 45 -17.73 1.98 -19.85
N GLY A 46 -17.94 1.49 -21.07
CA GLY A 46 -19.12 1.80 -21.88
C GLY A 46 -20.42 1.27 -21.27
N VAL A 47 -20.40 0.05 -20.72
CA VAL A 47 -21.53 -0.52 -19.96
C VAL A 47 -21.80 0.28 -18.68
N LEU A 48 -20.74 0.89 -18.12
CA LEU A 48 -20.83 1.75 -16.95
C LEU A 48 -21.18 3.22 -17.28
N GLY A 49 -21.47 3.52 -18.55
CA GLY A 49 -21.88 4.86 -18.99
C GLY A 49 -20.75 5.89 -19.05
N ALA A 50 -19.49 5.46 -19.14
CA ALA A 50 -18.34 6.35 -19.15
C ALA A 50 -17.36 6.03 -20.29
N ALA A 51 -16.56 7.00 -20.71
CA ALA A 51 -15.57 6.80 -21.77
C ALA A 51 -14.36 5.95 -21.32
N ASN A 52 -14.07 5.91 -20.01
CA ASN A 52 -12.98 5.12 -19.44
C ASN A 52 -13.19 4.90 -17.94
N LEU A 53 -12.46 3.95 -17.35
CA LEU A 53 -12.57 3.60 -15.93
C LEU A 53 -12.16 4.74 -14.98
N THR A 54 -11.29 5.66 -15.41
CA THR A 54 -10.95 6.84 -14.59
C THR A 54 -12.18 7.70 -14.35
N LEU A 55 -12.98 7.95 -15.38
CA LEU A 55 -14.23 8.71 -15.25
C LEU A 55 -15.26 7.97 -14.40
N VAL A 56 -15.33 6.65 -14.50
CA VAL A 56 -16.19 5.82 -13.62
C VAL A 56 -15.83 6.06 -12.16
N LEU A 57 -14.54 6.00 -11.81
CA LEU A 57 -14.09 6.16 -10.43
C LEU A 57 -14.25 7.60 -9.94
N GLU A 58 -13.95 8.60 -10.78
CA GLU A 58 -14.15 10.01 -10.47
C GLU A 58 -15.60 10.28 -10.07
N ASP A 59 -16.56 9.82 -10.87
CA ASP A 59 -17.99 10.00 -10.61
C ASP A 59 -18.49 9.18 -9.40
N ARG A 60 -18.23 7.86 -9.41
CA ARG A 60 -18.80 6.94 -8.41
C ARG A 60 -18.18 7.08 -7.03
N LEU A 61 -16.88 7.37 -6.95
CA LEU A 61 -16.17 7.51 -5.67
C LEU A 61 -16.00 8.97 -5.25
N ARG A 62 -16.39 9.93 -6.10
CA ARG A 62 -16.25 11.37 -5.84
C ARG A 62 -14.81 11.77 -5.49
N ILE A 63 -13.86 11.19 -6.20
CA ILE A 63 -12.43 11.48 -6.06
C ILE A 63 -11.92 12.29 -7.25
N SER A 64 -10.83 13.01 -7.07
CA SER A 64 -10.21 13.73 -8.19
C SER A 64 -9.79 12.75 -9.28
N ARG A 65 -9.83 13.21 -10.54
CA ARG A 65 -9.32 12.45 -11.68
C ARG A 65 -7.88 11.97 -11.47
N GLY A 66 -7.03 12.79 -10.86
CA GLY A 66 -5.66 12.42 -10.52
C GLY A 66 -5.60 11.25 -9.53
N ALA A 67 -6.43 11.26 -8.50
CA ALA A 67 -6.53 10.15 -7.55
C ALA A 67 -7.06 8.87 -8.21
N ALA A 68 -8.07 8.97 -9.08
CA ALA A 68 -8.61 7.83 -9.84
C ALA A 68 -7.54 7.18 -10.73
N ARG A 69 -6.79 7.98 -11.49
CA ARG A 69 -5.69 7.49 -12.33
C ARG A 69 -4.62 6.80 -11.51
N ARG A 70 -4.19 7.43 -10.41
CA ARG A 70 -3.19 6.87 -9.51
C ARG A 70 -3.62 5.50 -8.98
N ARG A 71 -4.85 5.39 -8.46
CA ARG A 71 -5.37 4.11 -7.96
C ARG A 71 -5.44 3.01 -9.02
N LEU A 72 -5.82 3.35 -10.25
CA LEU A 72 -5.82 2.40 -11.37
C LEU A 72 -4.41 1.96 -11.75
N ALA A 73 -3.45 2.88 -11.78
CA ALA A 73 -2.05 2.55 -12.06
C ALA A 73 -1.45 1.66 -10.96
N GLU A 74 -1.60 2.04 -9.69
CA GLU A 74 -1.15 1.22 -8.57
C GLU A 74 -1.80 -0.17 -8.57
N ALA A 75 -3.09 -0.27 -8.90
CA ALA A 75 -3.76 -1.57 -9.02
C ALA A 75 -3.23 -2.44 -10.17
N ALA A 76 -2.80 -1.83 -11.29
CA ALA A 76 -2.19 -2.56 -12.39
C ALA A 76 -0.80 -3.11 -12.02
N ASP A 77 -0.05 -2.39 -11.18
CA ASP A 77 1.31 -2.77 -10.78
C ASP A 77 1.34 -3.70 -9.55
N LEU A 78 0.46 -3.47 -8.59
CA LEU A 78 0.46 -4.10 -7.26
C LEU A 78 -0.68 -5.09 -7.06
N GLY A 79 -1.74 -5.03 -7.88
CA GLY A 79 -2.88 -5.92 -7.80
C GLY A 79 -2.61 -7.32 -8.39
N PRO A 80 -3.48 -8.31 -8.10
CA PRO A 80 -3.40 -9.63 -8.70
C PRO A 80 -3.53 -9.56 -10.23
N ARG A 81 -2.73 -10.38 -10.92
CA ARG A 81 -2.75 -10.45 -12.39
C ARG A 81 -3.13 -11.84 -12.86
N VAL A 82 -3.63 -11.91 -14.10
CA VAL A 82 -4.02 -13.16 -14.76
C VAL A 82 -3.42 -13.17 -16.16
N ALA A 83 -2.84 -14.30 -16.56
CA ALA A 83 -2.35 -14.55 -17.90
C ALA A 83 -3.51 -14.77 -18.89
N VAL A 84 -3.20 -14.74 -20.20
CA VAL A 84 -4.22 -14.92 -21.25
C VAL A 84 -4.90 -16.30 -21.15
N ASP A 85 -4.21 -17.30 -20.64
CA ASP A 85 -4.72 -18.66 -20.39
C ASP A 85 -5.46 -18.80 -19.05
N GLY A 86 -5.65 -17.71 -18.30
CA GLY A 86 -6.35 -17.71 -17.02
C GLY A 86 -5.48 -18.05 -15.81
N GLN A 87 -4.18 -18.31 -15.98
CA GLN A 87 -3.31 -18.63 -14.84
C GLN A 87 -2.98 -17.38 -14.00
N PRO A 88 -2.95 -17.49 -12.66
CA PRO A 88 -2.55 -16.38 -11.81
C PRO A 88 -1.09 -16.00 -12.05
N LEU A 89 -0.83 -14.69 -12.13
CA LEU A 89 0.51 -14.12 -12.24
C LEU A 89 0.82 -13.28 -11.01
N GLU A 90 2.09 -13.25 -10.64
CA GLU A 90 2.58 -12.33 -9.61
C GLU A 90 2.33 -10.86 -10.02
N PRO A 91 2.15 -9.96 -9.06
CA PRO A 91 2.15 -8.53 -9.32
C PRO A 91 3.44 -8.08 -10.03
N VAL A 92 3.40 -6.95 -10.72
CA VAL A 92 4.60 -6.38 -11.39
C VAL A 92 5.69 -6.08 -10.37
N MET A 93 5.29 -5.63 -9.17
CA MET A 93 6.18 -5.31 -8.06
C MET A 93 5.81 -6.15 -6.83
N PRO A 94 6.16 -7.44 -6.77
CA PRO A 94 5.66 -8.36 -5.75
C PRO A 94 6.08 -7.96 -4.33
N THR A 95 7.32 -7.48 -4.14
CA THR A 95 7.80 -7.00 -2.83
C THR A 95 7.04 -5.77 -2.36
N VAL A 96 6.74 -4.83 -3.27
CA VAL A 96 5.97 -3.62 -2.91
C VAL A 96 4.52 -3.99 -2.60
N ALA A 97 3.92 -4.88 -3.40
CA ALA A 97 2.57 -5.39 -3.16
C ALA A 97 2.45 -6.06 -1.78
N GLN A 98 3.44 -6.87 -1.39
CA GLN A 98 3.49 -7.48 -0.04
C GLN A 98 3.65 -6.43 1.05
N GLY A 99 4.52 -5.43 0.87
CA GLY A 99 4.72 -4.36 1.85
C GLY A 99 3.49 -3.47 2.03
N VAL A 100 2.76 -3.18 0.95
CA VAL A 100 1.48 -2.45 1.00
C VAL A 100 0.41 -3.30 1.70
N ALA A 101 0.31 -4.61 1.41
CA ALA A 101 -0.62 -5.51 2.08
C ALA A 101 -0.34 -5.66 3.59
N ALA A 102 0.93 -5.61 4.00
CA ALA A 102 1.36 -5.61 5.38
C ALA A 102 1.18 -4.25 6.08
N GLY A 103 0.97 -3.16 5.32
CA GLY A 103 0.86 -1.80 5.85
C GLY A 103 2.20 -1.19 6.27
N VAL A 104 3.31 -1.70 5.74
CA VAL A 104 4.68 -1.19 6.00
C VAL A 104 5.17 -0.25 4.89
N ILE A 105 4.47 -0.21 3.75
CA ILE A 105 4.69 0.74 2.66
C ILE A 105 3.44 1.62 2.53
N GLY A 106 3.62 2.92 2.73
CA GLY A 106 2.58 3.94 2.57
C GLY A 106 2.44 4.44 1.11
N PRO A 107 1.36 5.18 0.81
CA PRO A 107 1.04 5.65 -0.54
C PRO A 107 2.11 6.57 -1.14
N GLU A 108 2.79 7.37 -0.32
CA GLU A 108 3.88 8.24 -0.79
C GLU A 108 5.11 7.44 -1.22
N GLN A 109 5.38 6.30 -0.57
CA GLN A 109 6.51 5.43 -0.91
C GLN A 109 6.24 4.64 -2.19
N VAL A 110 4.98 4.31 -2.48
CA VAL A 110 4.58 3.69 -3.75
C VAL A 110 4.84 4.64 -4.93
N ALA A 111 4.55 5.94 -4.77
CA ALA A 111 4.78 6.94 -5.81
C ALA A 111 6.28 7.19 -6.13
N ILE A 112 7.17 6.92 -5.17
CA ILE A 112 8.62 7.07 -5.30
C ILE A 112 9.28 5.78 -5.86
N GLY A 113 8.55 4.66 -5.85
CA GLY A 113 9.03 3.30 -6.15
C GLY A 113 9.33 2.97 -7.62
N GLY A 114 9.50 3.96 -8.50
CA GLY A 114 9.97 3.72 -9.86
C GLY A 114 11.44 3.30 -9.96
N CYS A 115 12.28 3.49 -8.92
CA CYS A 115 13.70 3.09 -8.99
C CYS A 115 14.49 2.93 -7.66
N GLN A 116 13.90 3.01 -6.45
CA GLN A 116 14.69 2.78 -5.23
C GLN A 116 13.89 2.07 -4.13
N MET A 117 13.93 0.74 -4.16
CA MET A 117 13.41 -0.10 -3.07
C MET A 117 14.40 -0.07 -1.91
N VAL A 118 14.06 0.63 -0.82
CA VAL A 118 14.68 0.40 0.48
C VAL A 118 14.19 -0.97 0.96
N CYS A 119 15.10 -1.92 1.06
CA CYS A 119 14.84 -3.20 1.71
C CYS A 119 14.71 -2.96 3.22
N VAL A 120 13.49 -2.77 3.74
CA VAL A 120 13.26 -2.83 5.19
C VAL A 120 13.26 -4.31 5.57
N SER A 121 14.38 -4.78 6.10
CA SER A 121 14.50 -6.13 6.66
C SER A 121 13.63 -6.22 7.93
N PRO A 122 12.84 -7.29 8.15
CA PRO A 122 11.96 -7.42 9.31
C PRO A 122 12.71 -7.84 10.59
N ASP A 123 14.05 -7.92 10.58
CA ASP A 123 14.84 -8.28 11.75
C ASP A 123 16.02 -7.32 11.94
N LYS A 124 15.85 -6.35 12.84
CA LYS A 124 16.97 -5.78 13.59
C LYS A 124 16.61 -5.76 15.07
N GLY A 125 16.40 -6.95 15.61
CA GLY A 125 16.18 -7.21 17.03
C GLY A 125 17.41 -7.76 17.76
N ARG A 126 18.65 -7.36 17.42
CA ARG A 126 19.81 -7.54 18.34
C ARG A 126 21.04 -6.76 17.88
N ILE A 127 21.38 -5.69 18.61
CA ILE A 127 22.76 -5.23 18.73
C ILE A 127 23.48 -6.24 19.63
N SER A 128 24.15 -7.25 19.05
CA SER A 128 25.20 -7.95 19.78
C SER A 128 26.47 -7.13 19.62
N GLY A 129 26.82 -6.38 20.67
CA GLY A 129 28.15 -5.82 20.82
C GLY A 129 29.16 -6.97 20.84
N HIS A 130 29.95 -7.07 19.78
CA HIS A 130 31.14 -7.90 19.75
C HIS A 130 32.27 -7.07 20.36
N ASP A 131 32.43 -7.19 21.68
CA ASP A 131 33.50 -6.58 22.46
C ASP A 131 34.71 -7.53 22.43
N ASP A 132 35.53 -7.43 21.38
CA ASP A 132 36.84 -8.09 21.32
C ASP A 132 37.89 -7.24 22.04
N ARG A 133 37.85 -7.30 23.38
CA ARG A 133 39.06 -7.17 24.18
C ARG A 133 39.68 -8.53 24.41
N SER A 134 40.56 -8.91 23.48
CA SER A 134 41.73 -9.76 23.74
C SER A 134 42.82 -9.20 22.81
N GLY A 135 43.92 -8.62 23.26
CA GLY A 135 44.76 -8.99 24.39
C GLY A 135 45.49 -10.27 24.02
N PHE A 136 46.63 -10.18 23.32
CA PHE A 136 47.82 -11.06 23.41
C PHE A 136 48.84 -10.71 22.31
N GLY A 137 50.09 -10.47 22.72
CA GLY A 137 51.29 -10.54 21.87
C GLY A 137 52.06 -9.25 21.71
#